data_AF-A0A8J5RI94-F1
#
_entry.id   AF-A0A8J5RI94-F1
#
_cell.length_a   1.000
_cell.length_b   1.000
_cell.length_c   1.000
_cell.angle_alpha   90.00
_cell.angle_beta   90.00
_cell.angle_gamma   90.00
#
_symmetry.space_group_name_H-M   'P 1'
#
loop_
_entity.id
_entity.type
_entity.pdbx_description
1 polymer ?
#
loop_
_entity_poly.entity_id
_entity_poly.type
_entity_poly.pdbx_seq_one_letter_code
_entity_poly.pdbx_strand_id
1 'polypeptide(L)'
;MAALEQLSRTKMFGGHNLRFRHQSATLGCPMTFSLFIPASPASNIPVLYWLSGLSCSDENFIIKSGAQRAAAAHGIALVAPDTSPRGLNIEGEADSWDFGVGAGFYLNATNEKWKNWRMYDYVVKELPKVLSDNFEQLNTSQASIFGHSMGGHGALTIYLKNTDKYKSVSAFAPIVNPINCPWGQKAFSNYWAQVNQSGRNMMQPA
;
A
#
# COMPACT_ATOMS: atom_id res chain seq x y z
N MET A 1 2.08 21.51 1.84
CA MET A 1 1.05 20.57 1.35
C MET A 1 1.59 19.93 0.09
N ALA A 2 1.68 18.60 0.01
CA ALA A 2 2.04 17.97 -1.27
C ALA A 2 0.89 18.22 -2.26
N ALA A 3 1.17 18.82 -3.40
CA ALA A 3 0.15 19.09 -4.41
C ALA A 3 -0.37 17.75 -4.96
N LEU A 4 -1.68 17.50 -4.81
CA LEU A 4 -2.36 16.37 -5.43
C LEU A 4 -2.80 16.74 -6.84
N GLU A 5 -2.37 15.95 -7.82
CA GLU A 5 -2.84 16.01 -9.19
C GLU A 5 -3.95 14.98 -9.39
N GLN A 6 -5.17 15.42 -9.70
CA GLN A 6 -6.26 14.50 -10.03
C GLN A 6 -6.09 13.99 -11.47
N LEU A 7 -5.83 12.70 -11.62
CA LEU A 7 -5.67 12.04 -12.92
C LEU A 7 -7.02 11.66 -13.55
N SER A 8 -7.97 11.21 -12.72
CA SER A 8 -9.30 10.82 -13.21
C SER A 8 -10.37 10.90 -12.14
N ARG A 9 -11.63 11.02 -12.59
CA ARG A 9 -12.84 11.00 -11.75
C ARG A 9 -13.98 10.36 -12.51
N THR A 10 -14.53 9.28 -11.95
CA THR A 10 -15.64 8.51 -12.56
C THR A 10 -16.72 8.24 -11.53
N LYS A 11 -17.98 8.54 -11.85
CA LYS A 11 -19.13 8.26 -10.98
C LYS A 11 -19.37 6.75 -10.87
N MET A 12 -19.58 6.24 -9.66
CA MET A 12 -19.77 4.80 -9.39
C MET A 12 -20.64 4.60 -8.14
N PHE A 13 -21.75 3.86 -8.26
CA PHE A 13 -22.69 3.58 -7.15
C PHE A 13 -23.04 4.81 -6.27
N GLY A 14 -23.34 5.95 -6.90
CA GLY A 14 -23.63 7.22 -6.22
C GLY A 14 -22.39 8.01 -5.79
N GLY A 15 -21.27 7.34 -5.48
CA GLY A 15 -19.98 7.94 -5.18
C GLY A 15 -19.10 8.18 -6.41
N HIS A 16 -17.79 8.32 -6.18
CA HIS A 16 -16.79 8.51 -7.23
C HIS A 16 -15.55 7.66 -7.01
N ASN A 17 -15.10 6.97 -8.06
CA ASN A 17 -13.72 6.51 -8.20
C ASN A 17 -12.88 7.70 -8.64
N LEU A 18 -11.84 8.01 -7.88
CA LEU A 18 -10.88 9.07 -8.12
C LEU A 18 -9.49 8.46 -8.23
N ARG A 19 -8.63 9.06 -9.04
CA ARG A 19 -7.23 8.68 -9.14
C ARG A 19 -6.37 9.91 -8.99
N PHE A 20 -5.38 9.84 -8.11
CA PHE A 20 -4.51 10.96 -7.80
C PHE A 20 -3.05 10.57 -7.91
N ARG A 21 -2.23 11.54 -8.31
CA ARG A 21 -0.78 11.49 -8.25
C ARG A 21 -0.27 12.55 -7.27
N HIS A 22 0.74 12.19 -6.49
CA HIS A 22 1.48 13.14 -5.66
C HIS A 22 2.96 12.80 -5.66
N GLN A 23 3.81 13.78 -5.36
CA GLN A 23 5.22 13.51 -5.08
C GLN A 23 5.33 12.87 -3.70
N SER A 24 5.89 11.65 -3.60
CA SER A 24 6.13 11.00 -2.33
C SER A 24 7.46 11.44 -1.72
N ALA A 25 7.42 11.97 -0.50
CA ALA A 25 8.63 12.30 0.25
C ALA A 25 9.32 11.05 0.81
N THR A 26 8.55 10.02 1.19
CA THR A 26 9.08 8.76 1.74
C THR A 26 9.75 7.92 0.66
N LEU A 27 9.18 7.88 -0.55
CA LEU A 27 9.66 7.04 -1.64
C LEU A 27 10.52 7.80 -2.65
N GLY A 28 10.58 9.13 -2.58
CA GLY A 28 11.40 9.97 -3.46
C GLY A 28 10.95 9.97 -4.92
N CYS A 29 9.73 9.52 -5.23
CA CYS A 29 9.17 9.47 -6.58
C CYS A 29 7.70 9.91 -6.61
N PRO A 30 7.15 10.27 -7.78
CA PRO A 30 5.70 10.38 -7.95
C PRO A 30 5.02 9.04 -7.66
N MET A 31 3.94 9.10 -6.88
CA MET A 31 3.11 7.94 -6.55
C MET A 31 1.67 8.18 -6.96
N THR A 32 1.03 7.11 -7.42
CA THR A 32 -0.38 7.13 -7.79
C THR A 32 -1.17 6.27 -6.81
N PHE A 33 -2.34 6.74 -6.41
CA PHE A 33 -3.30 5.94 -5.65
C PHE A 33 -4.71 6.20 -6.19
N SER A 34 -5.55 5.20 -6.02
CA SER A 34 -6.97 5.30 -6.31
C SER A 34 -7.78 5.40 -5.02
N LEU A 35 -8.86 6.18 -5.06
CA LEU A 35 -9.73 6.50 -3.95
C LEU A 35 -11.19 6.40 -4.39
N PHE A 36 -11.97 5.53 -3.76
CA PHE A 36 -13.42 5.56 -3.88
C PHE A 36 -14.01 6.34 -2.69
N ILE A 37 -14.77 7.41 -2.97
CA ILE A 37 -15.54 8.14 -1.96
C ILE A 37 -17.03 7.88 -2.19
N PRO A 38 -17.76 7.27 -1.24
CA PRO A 38 -19.20 7.09 -1.35
C PRO A 38 -19.93 8.43 -1.28
N ALA A 39 -21.14 8.51 -1.86
CA ALA A 39 -22.01 9.65 -1.58
C ALA A 39 -22.46 9.59 -0.12
N SER A 40 -22.11 10.59 0.67
CA SER A 40 -22.50 10.69 2.07
C SER A 40 -22.76 12.17 2.40
N PRO A 41 -23.88 12.50 3.07
CA PRO A 41 -24.07 13.82 3.65
C PRO A 41 -23.22 14.01 4.92
N ALA A 42 -22.67 12.94 5.48
CA ALA A 42 -21.85 12.98 6.67
C ALA A 42 -20.37 13.25 6.31
N SER A 43 -19.76 14.20 7.02
CA SER A 43 -18.32 14.20 7.25
C SER A 43 -17.95 12.99 8.11
N ASN A 44 -16.66 12.67 8.24
CA ASN A 44 -16.15 11.58 9.09
C ASN A 44 -16.29 10.15 8.49
N ILE A 45 -16.15 10.01 7.18
CA ILE A 45 -16.21 8.73 6.44
C ILE A 45 -15.00 7.85 6.81
N PRO A 46 -15.20 6.64 7.36
CA PRO A 46 -14.10 5.73 7.70
C PRO A 46 -13.38 5.21 6.44
N VAL A 47 -12.11 4.86 6.61
CA VAL A 47 -11.23 4.47 5.49
C VAL A 47 -10.87 2.99 5.57
N LEU A 48 -10.99 2.29 4.44
CA LEU A 48 -10.51 0.93 4.28
C LEU A 48 -9.39 0.89 3.23
N TYR A 49 -8.17 0.59 3.69
CA TYR A 49 -6.99 0.51 2.85
C TYR A 49 -6.87 -0.88 2.22
N TRP A 50 -6.88 -0.96 0.89
CA TRP A 50 -6.60 -2.17 0.13
C TRP A 50 -5.15 -2.22 -0.30
N LEU A 51 -4.44 -3.29 0.03
CA LEU A 51 -3.10 -3.57 -0.46
C LEU A 51 -3.14 -4.64 -1.56
N SER A 52 -2.68 -4.27 -2.75
CA SER A 52 -2.62 -5.16 -3.92
C SER A 52 -1.45 -6.15 -3.86
N GLY A 53 -1.53 -7.21 -4.66
CA GLY A 53 -0.48 -8.23 -4.78
C GLY A 53 0.65 -7.83 -5.74
N LEU A 54 1.53 -8.79 -6.01
CA LEU A 54 2.57 -8.67 -7.03
C LEU A 54 2.00 -8.22 -8.39
N SER A 55 2.81 -7.49 -9.15
CA SER A 55 2.52 -6.97 -10.50
C SER A 55 1.34 -5.99 -10.64
N CYS A 56 0.62 -5.69 -9.55
CA CYS A 56 -0.53 -4.80 -9.60
C CYS A 56 -0.13 -3.32 -9.53
N SER A 57 -1.05 -2.44 -9.93
CA SER A 57 -1.05 -1.02 -9.62
C SER A 57 -2.21 -0.65 -8.68
N ASP A 58 -2.44 0.65 -8.50
CA ASP A 58 -3.62 1.20 -7.82
C ASP A 58 -4.95 0.83 -8.50
N GLU A 59 -4.92 0.47 -9.79
CA GLU A 59 -6.12 0.31 -10.61
C GLU A 59 -6.74 -1.09 -10.52
N ASN A 60 -5.93 -2.15 -10.36
CA ASN A 60 -6.38 -3.54 -10.47
C ASN A 60 -7.60 -3.84 -9.58
N PHE A 61 -7.56 -3.40 -8.32
CA PHE A 61 -8.62 -3.63 -7.37
C PHE A 61 -9.86 -2.77 -7.66
N ILE A 62 -9.66 -1.50 -7.95
CA ILE A 62 -10.75 -0.56 -8.20
C ILE A 62 -11.51 -0.94 -9.47
N ILE A 63 -10.84 -1.42 -10.51
CA ILE A 63 -11.49 -1.79 -11.76
C ILE A 63 -12.16 -3.18 -11.67
N LYS A 64 -11.54 -4.15 -10.97
CA LYS A 64 -11.93 -5.56 -11.10
C LYS A 64 -12.67 -6.16 -9.90
N SER A 65 -12.63 -5.55 -8.71
CA SER A 65 -13.17 -6.18 -7.49
C SER A 65 -14.68 -6.07 -7.33
N GLY A 66 -15.30 -5.03 -7.89
CA GLY A 66 -16.70 -4.68 -7.62
C GLY A 66 -16.97 -4.17 -6.19
N ALA A 67 -15.92 -3.89 -5.39
CA ALA A 67 -16.04 -3.54 -3.97
C ALA A 67 -16.81 -2.23 -3.72
N GLN A 68 -16.87 -1.32 -4.70
CA GLN A 68 -17.52 -0.01 -4.57
C GLN A 68 -19.01 -0.12 -4.22
N ARG A 69 -19.71 -1.16 -4.68
CA ARG A 69 -21.13 -1.36 -4.37
C ARG A 69 -21.34 -1.55 -2.86
N ALA A 70 -20.53 -2.42 -2.25
CA ALA A 70 -20.57 -2.67 -0.82
C ALA A 70 -20.06 -1.47 -0.03
N ALA A 71 -18.95 -0.86 -0.46
CA ALA A 71 -18.42 0.34 0.18
C ALA A 71 -19.41 1.50 0.19
N ALA A 72 -20.16 1.70 -0.90
CA ALA A 72 -21.25 2.68 -0.95
C ALA A 72 -22.38 2.36 0.02
N ALA A 73 -22.83 1.09 0.08
CA ALA A 73 -23.89 0.66 0.98
C ALA A 73 -23.52 0.81 2.47
N HIS A 74 -22.23 0.70 2.80
CA HIS A 74 -21.73 0.83 4.16
C HIS A 74 -21.16 2.23 4.49
N GLY A 75 -21.13 3.15 3.53
CA GLY A 75 -20.56 4.49 3.74
C GLY A 75 -19.06 4.48 4.07
N ILE A 76 -18.28 3.60 3.43
CA ILE A 76 -16.84 3.43 3.65
C ILE A 76 -16.06 3.93 2.43
N ALA A 77 -14.98 4.68 2.64
CA ALA A 77 -14.05 5.03 1.58
C ALA A 77 -13.04 3.89 1.33
N LEU A 78 -12.73 3.61 0.06
CA LEU A 78 -11.69 2.64 -0.30
C LEU A 78 -10.46 3.37 -0.79
N VAL A 79 -9.29 3.01 -0.26
CA VAL A 79 -8.00 3.55 -0.72
C VAL A 79 -7.15 2.41 -1.24
N ALA A 80 -6.68 2.49 -2.48
CA ALA A 80 -5.78 1.53 -3.10
C ALA A 80 -4.49 2.23 -3.56
N PRO A 81 -3.40 2.20 -2.77
CA PRO A 81 -2.09 2.63 -3.25
C PRO A 81 -1.52 1.70 -4.31
N ASP A 82 -0.54 2.22 -5.04
CA ASP A 82 0.37 1.39 -5.83
C ASP A 82 1.22 0.46 -4.92
N THR A 83 1.90 -0.51 -5.53
CA THR A 83 2.57 -1.63 -4.84
C THR A 83 4.08 -1.44 -4.66
N SER A 84 4.66 -0.43 -5.28
CA SER A 84 6.08 -0.07 -5.19
C SER A 84 6.32 1.38 -5.62
N PRO A 85 7.49 1.97 -5.33
CA PRO A 85 7.99 3.13 -6.06
C PRO A 85 7.98 2.89 -7.58
N ARG A 86 7.86 3.97 -8.36
CA ARG A 86 7.84 3.95 -9.84
C ARG A 86 8.80 4.97 -10.42
N GLY A 87 9.41 4.65 -11.57
CA GLY A 87 10.18 5.61 -12.37
C GLY A 87 11.49 6.09 -11.74
N LEU A 88 12.08 5.31 -10.83
CA LEU A 88 13.38 5.62 -10.23
C LEU A 88 14.56 5.17 -11.11
N ASN A 89 14.31 4.27 -12.07
CA ASN A 89 15.29 3.76 -13.02
C ASN A 89 16.50 3.12 -12.31
N ILE A 90 16.27 2.44 -11.18
CA ILE A 90 17.31 1.67 -10.49
C ILE A 90 17.59 0.41 -11.31
N GLU A 91 18.86 0.12 -11.56
CA GLU A 91 19.26 -1.08 -12.28
C GLU A 91 18.67 -2.35 -11.66
N GLY A 92 17.97 -3.15 -12.45
CA GLY A 92 17.32 -4.39 -12.01
C GLY A 92 15.95 -4.22 -11.36
N GLU A 93 15.39 -3.00 -11.27
CA GLU A 93 14.08 -2.77 -10.65
C GLU A 93 12.92 -3.39 -11.43
N ALA A 94 13.09 -3.70 -12.71
CA ALA A 94 12.04 -4.24 -13.57
C ALA A 94 12.41 -5.59 -14.23
N ASP A 95 13.53 -6.20 -13.84
CA ASP A 95 14.04 -7.43 -14.46
C ASP A 95 13.19 -8.67 -14.13
N SER A 96 12.44 -8.62 -13.03
CA SER A 96 11.66 -9.74 -12.52
C SER A 96 10.32 -9.27 -11.98
N TRP A 97 9.26 -10.04 -12.20
CA TRP A 97 7.90 -9.69 -11.78
C TRP A 97 7.67 -9.82 -10.26
N ASP A 98 8.52 -10.60 -9.58
CA ASP A 98 8.45 -10.91 -8.14
C ASP A 98 9.43 -10.07 -7.30
N PHE A 99 10.11 -9.08 -7.89
CA PHE A 99 11.06 -8.20 -7.21
C PHE A 99 11.13 -6.82 -7.87
N GLY A 100 11.36 -5.77 -7.08
CA GLY A 100 11.44 -4.40 -7.57
C GLY A 100 10.06 -3.76 -7.81
N VAL A 101 9.81 -3.32 -9.03
CA VAL A 101 8.63 -2.61 -9.48
C VAL A 101 7.43 -3.56 -9.54
N GLY A 102 6.34 -3.20 -8.86
CA GLY A 102 5.20 -4.09 -8.66
C GLY A 102 5.36 -5.08 -7.50
N ALA A 103 6.47 -5.03 -6.77
CA ALA A 103 6.86 -6.02 -5.77
C ALA A 103 7.51 -5.40 -4.53
N GLY A 104 6.92 -4.33 -3.98
CA GLY A 104 7.51 -3.60 -2.85
C GLY A 104 7.48 -4.30 -1.50
N PHE A 105 6.79 -5.44 -1.38
CA PHE A 105 6.65 -6.27 -0.16
C PHE A 105 6.20 -5.55 1.12
N TYR A 106 5.73 -4.30 1.02
CA TYR A 106 5.23 -3.50 2.15
C TYR A 106 6.22 -3.41 3.33
N LEU A 107 7.51 -3.30 3.02
CA LEU A 107 8.60 -3.16 3.99
C LEU A 107 9.31 -1.80 3.84
N ASN A 108 10.21 -1.51 4.77
CA ASN A 108 11.25 -0.49 4.60
C ASN A 108 12.57 -1.20 4.29
N ALA A 109 13.09 -1.01 3.08
CA ALA A 109 14.38 -1.54 2.68
C ALA A 109 15.51 -0.89 3.48
N THR A 110 16.55 -1.68 3.77
CA THR A 110 17.79 -1.22 4.44
C THR A 110 19.01 -1.38 3.55
N ASN A 111 18.89 -2.11 2.44
CA ASN A 111 19.90 -2.11 1.39
C ASN A 111 19.90 -0.76 0.67
N GLU A 112 21.07 -0.10 0.60
CA GLU A 112 21.23 1.24 0.02
C GLU A 112 20.76 1.31 -1.44
N LYS A 113 20.96 0.25 -2.24
CA LYS A 113 20.47 0.19 -3.63
C LYS A 113 18.95 0.37 -3.71
N TRP A 114 18.23 -0.06 -2.68
CA TRP A 114 16.77 -0.05 -2.62
C TRP A 114 16.23 0.93 -1.58
N LYS A 115 16.99 1.94 -1.16
CA LYS A 115 16.60 2.86 -0.07
C LYS A 115 15.25 3.56 -0.26
N ASN A 116 14.76 3.67 -1.48
CA ASN A 116 13.46 4.22 -1.82
C ASN A 116 12.29 3.23 -1.64
N TRP A 117 12.54 1.92 -1.50
CA TRP A 117 11.53 0.88 -1.23
C TRP A 117 11.09 0.93 0.24
N ARG A 118 10.40 2.01 0.59
CA ARG A 118 9.89 2.30 1.94
C ARG A 118 8.36 2.24 1.97
N MET A 119 7.80 1.20 1.35
CA MET A 119 6.36 1.02 1.19
C MET A 119 5.64 0.87 2.53
N TYR A 120 6.30 0.35 3.56
CA TYR A 120 5.74 0.33 4.92
C TYR A 120 5.46 1.75 5.43
N ASP A 121 6.46 2.63 5.43
CA ASP A 121 6.29 4.02 5.88
C ASP A 121 5.32 4.79 4.99
N TYR A 122 5.32 4.54 3.68
CA TYR A 122 4.38 5.16 2.76
C TYR A 122 2.93 4.84 3.13
N VAL A 123 2.60 3.56 3.33
CA VAL A 123 1.24 3.12 3.66
C VAL A 123 0.83 3.52 5.09
N VAL A 124 1.76 3.49 6.05
CA VAL A 124 1.43 3.68 7.47
C VAL A 124 1.44 5.16 7.89
N LYS A 125 2.24 6.00 7.22
CA LYS A 125 2.47 7.39 7.64
C LYS A 125 2.11 8.39 6.54
N GLU A 126 2.73 8.27 5.38
CA GLU A 126 2.61 9.31 4.35
C GLU A 126 1.23 9.35 3.72
N LEU A 127 0.73 8.23 3.19
CA LEU A 127 -0.55 8.18 2.50
C LEU A 127 -1.74 8.54 3.41
N PRO A 128 -1.82 8.06 4.68
CA PRO A 128 -2.85 8.54 5.60
C PRO A 128 -2.81 10.05 5.83
N LYS A 129 -1.60 10.64 5.91
CA LYS A 129 -1.44 12.09 6.03
C LYS A 129 -1.86 12.83 4.77
N VAL A 130 -1.48 12.34 3.59
CA VAL A 130 -1.92 12.90 2.30
C VAL A 130 -3.44 12.89 2.22
N LEU A 131 -4.10 11.83 2.68
CA LEU A 131 -5.55 11.75 2.70
C LEU A 131 -6.19 12.74 3.69
N SER A 132 -5.69 12.79 4.94
CA SER A 132 -6.25 13.70 5.96
C SER A 132 -6.07 15.17 5.60
N ASP A 133 -4.94 15.53 4.97
CA ASP A 133 -4.64 16.91 4.60
C ASP A 133 -5.48 17.41 3.42
N ASN A 134 -6.03 16.52 2.57
CA ASN A 134 -6.67 16.90 1.32
C ASN A 134 -8.15 16.49 1.19
N PHE A 135 -8.66 15.63 2.08
CA PHE A 135 -10.05 15.17 2.06
C PHE A 135 -10.66 15.26 3.46
N GLU A 136 -11.17 16.44 3.82
CA GLU A 136 -11.74 16.73 5.15
C GLU A 136 -12.90 15.80 5.54
N GLN A 137 -13.59 15.22 4.57
CA GLN A 137 -14.68 14.28 4.80
C GLN A 137 -14.17 12.90 5.24
N LEU A 138 -12.91 12.55 5.03
CA LEU A 138 -12.35 11.25 5.40
C LEU A 138 -11.83 11.26 6.84
N ASN A 139 -12.17 10.23 7.60
CA ASN A 139 -11.57 9.97 8.90
C ASN A 139 -10.52 8.86 8.80
N THR A 140 -9.26 9.27 8.62
CA THR A 140 -8.12 8.35 8.56
C THR A 140 -7.74 7.74 9.92
N SER A 141 -8.30 8.22 11.03
CA SER A 141 -8.17 7.60 12.36
C SER A 141 -9.18 6.45 12.58
N GLN A 142 -10.26 6.41 11.80
CA GLN A 142 -11.20 5.28 11.72
C GLN A 142 -10.83 4.42 10.51
N ALA A 143 -9.67 3.78 10.60
CA ALA A 143 -9.08 3.00 9.53
C ALA A 143 -9.17 1.49 9.77
N SER A 144 -9.29 0.73 8.69
CA SER A 144 -9.00 -0.71 8.65
C SER A 144 -8.16 -1.03 7.42
N ILE A 145 -7.55 -2.21 7.39
CA ILE A 145 -6.63 -2.59 6.31
C ILE A 145 -6.88 -4.02 5.84
N PHE A 146 -6.79 -4.26 4.54
CA PHE A 146 -6.91 -5.59 3.97
C PHE A 146 -6.12 -5.69 2.67
N GLY A 147 -5.92 -6.89 2.15
CA GLY A 147 -5.18 -7.03 0.90
C GLY A 147 -5.14 -8.44 0.32
N HIS A 148 -4.49 -8.57 -0.83
CA HIS A 148 -4.36 -9.83 -1.56
C HIS A 148 -2.89 -10.25 -1.72
N SER A 149 -2.56 -11.52 -1.43
CA SER A 149 -1.22 -12.10 -1.63
C SER A 149 -0.11 -11.30 -0.94
N MET A 150 0.81 -10.67 -1.69
CA MET A 150 1.79 -9.72 -1.13
C MET A 150 1.12 -8.59 -0.33
N GLY A 151 -0.02 -8.07 -0.78
CA GLY A 151 -0.80 -7.10 -0.03
C GLY A 151 -1.51 -7.68 1.18
N GLY A 152 -1.87 -8.97 1.14
CA GLY A 152 -2.35 -9.69 2.32
C GLY A 152 -1.25 -9.81 3.39
N HIS A 153 -0.02 -10.09 2.97
CA HIS A 153 1.17 -10.02 3.83
C HIS A 153 1.37 -8.63 4.43
N GLY A 154 1.32 -7.59 3.58
CA GLY A 154 1.41 -6.20 4.03
C GLY A 154 0.33 -5.83 5.04
N ALA A 155 -0.93 -6.20 4.78
CA ALA A 155 -2.05 -5.86 5.65
C ALA A 155 -1.91 -6.50 7.04
N LEU A 156 -1.58 -7.79 7.09
CA LEU A 156 -1.38 -8.52 8.34
C LEU A 156 -0.18 -7.97 9.13
N THR A 157 0.97 -7.76 8.49
CA THR A 157 2.16 -7.26 9.17
C THR A 157 2.02 -5.82 9.65
N ILE A 158 1.39 -4.95 8.86
CA ILE A 158 1.09 -3.56 9.23
C ILE A 158 0.13 -3.52 10.41
N TYR A 159 -0.97 -4.30 10.37
CA TYR A 159 -1.92 -4.37 11.48
C TYR A 159 -1.24 -4.80 12.78
N LEU A 160 -0.48 -5.90 12.76
CA LEU A 160 0.18 -6.44 13.95
C LEU A 160 1.24 -5.50 14.54
N LYS A 161 1.87 -4.65 13.71
CA LYS A 161 2.83 -3.63 14.15
C LYS A 161 2.18 -2.30 14.59
N ASN A 162 0.88 -2.11 14.36
CA ASN A 162 0.18 -0.85 14.60
C ASN A 162 -1.27 -1.12 15.08
N THR A 163 -1.43 -1.97 16.09
CA THR A 163 -2.75 -2.42 16.57
C THR A 163 -3.62 -1.29 17.13
N ASP A 164 -3.01 -0.16 17.49
CA ASP A 164 -3.66 1.07 17.91
C ASP A 164 -4.28 1.86 16.73
N LYS A 165 -3.74 1.70 15.52
CA LYS A 165 -4.14 2.50 14.34
C LYS A 165 -5.29 1.90 13.54
N TYR A 166 -5.40 0.57 13.49
CA TYR A 166 -6.35 -0.12 12.61
C TYR A 166 -7.40 -0.87 13.44
N LYS A 167 -8.69 -0.67 13.10
CA LYS A 167 -9.81 -1.31 13.81
C LYS A 167 -9.97 -2.79 13.44
N SER A 168 -9.60 -3.17 12.23
CA SER A 168 -9.69 -4.55 11.76
C SER A 168 -8.67 -4.83 10.64
N VAL A 169 -8.41 -6.12 10.44
CA VAL A 169 -7.62 -6.63 9.32
C VAL A 169 -8.27 -7.85 8.68
N SER A 170 -8.18 -7.97 7.36
CA SER A 170 -8.49 -9.21 6.63
C SER A 170 -7.53 -9.41 5.46
N ALA A 171 -7.53 -10.59 4.83
CA ALA A 171 -6.69 -10.86 3.68
C ALA A 171 -7.25 -11.95 2.77
N PHE A 172 -6.96 -11.83 1.47
CA PHE A 172 -7.23 -12.85 0.45
C PHE A 172 -5.91 -13.51 0.04
N ALA A 173 -5.79 -14.83 0.25
CA ALA A 173 -4.61 -15.62 -0.07
C ALA A 173 -3.26 -14.99 0.39
N PRO A 174 -3.11 -14.57 1.67
CA PRO A 174 -1.92 -13.86 2.14
C PRO A 174 -0.65 -14.71 2.10
N ILE A 175 0.50 -14.06 1.85
CA ILE A 175 1.82 -14.67 2.09
C ILE A 175 2.10 -14.61 3.62
N VAL A 176 1.66 -15.63 4.36
CA VAL A 176 1.69 -15.61 5.83
C VAL A 176 3.04 -15.92 6.46
N ASN A 177 3.91 -16.67 5.76
CA ASN A 177 5.24 -17.05 6.25
C ASN A 177 6.33 -16.74 5.20
N PRO A 178 6.59 -15.45 4.91
CA PRO A 178 7.48 -15.04 3.82
C PRO A 178 8.94 -15.44 4.02
N ILE A 179 9.39 -15.64 5.27
CA ILE A 179 10.76 -16.11 5.55
C ILE A 179 10.98 -17.56 5.06
N ASN A 180 9.91 -18.32 4.85
CA ASN A 180 9.94 -19.71 4.42
C ASN A 180 9.18 -19.93 3.09
N CYS A 181 9.18 -18.94 2.21
CA CYS A 181 8.71 -19.10 0.83
C CYS A 181 9.65 -18.43 -0.17
N PRO A 182 9.74 -18.91 -1.43
CA PRO A 182 10.71 -18.41 -2.40
C PRO A 182 10.63 -16.90 -2.64
N TRP A 183 9.41 -16.35 -2.79
CA TRP A 183 9.23 -14.92 -3.06
C TRP A 183 9.69 -14.06 -1.89
N GLY A 184 9.34 -14.43 -0.65
CA GLY A 184 9.75 -13.68 0.53
C GLY A 184 11.24 -13.79 0.80
N GLN A 185 11.84 -14.97 0.60
CA GLN A 185 13.30 -15.15 0.71
C GLN A 185 14.06 -14.25 -0.29
N LYS A 186 13.64 -14.25 -1.56
CA LYS A 186 14.23 -13.40 -2.60
C LYS A 186 14.06 -11.91 -2.28
N ALA A 187 12.86 -11.48 -1.89
CA ALA A 187 12.59 -10.08 -1.58
C ALA A 187 13.43 -9.62 -0.38
N PHE A 188 13.39 -10.36 0.73
CA PHE A 188 14.06 -9.96 1.97
C PHE A 188 15.59 -10.00 1.84
N SER A 189 16.15 -10.98 1.13
CA SER A 189 17.61 -11.07 0.94
C SER A 189 18.17 -9.91 0.11
N ASN A 190 17.34 -9.27 -0.72
CA ASN A 190 17.73 -8.15 -1.56
C ASN A 190 17.38 -6.80 -0.96
N TYR A 191 16.20 -6.65 -0.35
CA TYR A 191 15.76 -5.38 0.25
C TYR A 191 16.41 -5.07 1.59
N TRP A 192 16.76 -6.09 2.37
CA TRP A 192 17.47 -5.89 3.62
C TRP A 192 18.96 -6.15 3.46
N ALA A 193 19.77 -5.30 4.08
CA ALA A 193 21.20 -5.53 4.15
C ALA A 193 21.47 -6.87 4.85
N GLN A 194 22.41 -7.65 4.30
CA GLN A 194 22.85 -8.88 4.96
C GLN A 194 23.60 -8.51 6.24
N VAL A 195 23.15 -9.04 7.37
CA VAL A 195 23.88 -8.93 8.63
C VAL A 195 24.82 -10.13 8.74
N ASN A 196 26.13 -9.90 8.60
CA ASN A 196 27.13 -10.90 8.96
C ASN A 196 27.22 -11.01 10.49
N GLN A 197 26.32 -11.79 11.10
CA GLN A 197 26.55 -12.32 12.44
C GLN A 197 27.03 -13.76 12.30
N SER A 198 28.26 -13.99 12.77
CA SER A 198 28.92 -15.28 12.89
C SER A 198 27.94 -16.42 13.23
N GLY A 199 27.57 -17.19 12.20
CA GLY A 199 26.93 -18.50 12.33
C GLY A 199 25.41 -18.60 12.17
N ARG A 200 24.65 -17.50 11.98
CA ARG A 200 23.22 -17.60 11.60
C ARG A 200 22.81 -16.47 10.65
N ASN A 201 22.48 -16.82 9.42
CA ASN A 201 21.78 -15.93 8.48
C ASN A 201 20.38 -15.63 9.03
N MET A 202 20.25 -14.58 9.84
CA MET A 202 18.95 -14.03 10.21
C MET A 202 18.80 -12.65 9.60
N MET A 203 17.84 -12.53 8.70
CA MET A 203 17.33 -11.26 8.21
C MET A 203 16.59 -10.58 9.36
N GLN A 204 17.23 -9.61 10.01
CA GLN A 204 16.57 -8.84 11.06
C GLN A 204 15.75 -7.70 10.41
N PRO A 205 14.42 -7.67 10.60
CA PRO A 205 13.68 -6.46 10.36
C PRO A 205 14.07 -5.41 11.41
N ALA A 206 14.33 -4.19 10.97
CA ALA A 206 14.34 -3.02 11.85
C ALA A 206 12.92 -2.75 12.41
#